data_AF-A0A6L7NGR2-F1
#
_entry.id   AF-A0A6L7NGR2-F1
#
_cell.length_a   1.000
_cell.length_b   1.000
_cell.length_c   1.000
_cell.angle_alpha   90.00
_cell.angle_beta   90.00
_cell.angle_gamma   90.00
#
_symmetry.space_group_name_H-M   'P 1'
#
loop_
_entity.id
_entity.type
_entity.pdbx_description
1 polymer ?
#
loop_
_entity_poly.entity_id
_entity_poly.type
_entity_poly.pdbx_seq_one_letter_code
_entity_poly.pdbx_strand_id
1 'polypeptide(L)'
;MSHPPGNSLQADQRARVSEPGESPEQGILHLIERVRQELDYNDAKGRSAYRLGMHDGLRFAEDALVDLLNRHGYQAQVRETPMDM
;
A
#
# COMPACT_ATOMS: atom_id res chain seq x y z
N MET A 1 -11.01 29.25 -0.48
CA MET A 1 -10.31 28.41 0.53
C MET A 1 -10.54 26.96 0.14
N SER A 2 -9.55 26.26 -0.40
CA SER A 2 -9.69 24.86 -0.79
C SER A 2 -9.46 23.99 0.45
N HIS A 3 -10.47 23.22 0.86
CA HIS A 3 -10.27 22.18 1.86
C HIS A 3 -9.22 21.17 1.34
N PRO A 4 -8.33 20.64 2.21
CA PRO A 4 -7.59 19.45 1.84
C PRO A 4 -8.61 18.35 1.54
N PRO A 5 -8.43 17.56 0.47
CA PRO A 5 -9.30 16.42 0.22
C PRO A 5 -9.30 15.57 1.50
N GLY A 6 -10.50 15.35 2.05
CA GLY A 6 -10.69 14.58 3.27
C GLY A 6 -9.96 13.25 3.22
N ASN A 7 -9.56 12.75 4.39
CA ASN A 7 -8.88 11.47 4.58
C ASN A 7 -9.44 10.40 3.61
N SER A 8 -8.69 10.05 2.56
CA SER A 8 -9.08 9.04 1.54
C SER A 8 -9.51 7.71 2.16
N LEU A 9 -9.01 7.43 3.36
CA LEU A 9 -9.28 6.22 4.11
C LEU A 9 -10.61 6.20 4.85
N GLN A 10 -11.33 7.32 5.03
CA GLN A 10 -12.54 7.32 5.84
C GLN A 10 -13.71 6.56 5.18
N ALA A 11 -13.74 6.52 3.85
CA ALA A 11 -14.74 5.77 3.08
C ALA A 11 -14.46 4.25 3.02
N ASP A 12 -13.18 3.85 3.12
CA ASP A 12 -12.74 2.47 2.88
C ASP A 12 -12.26 1.76 4.16
N GLN A 13 -12.31 2.42 5.31
CA GLN A 13 -12.08 1.77 6.60
C GLN A 13 -13.11 0.64 6.78
N ARG A 14 -12.61 -0.61 6.92
CA ARG A 14 -13.39 -1.87 6.96
C ARG A 14 -13.86 -2.40 5.59
N ALA A 15 -13.39 -1.83 4.48
CA ALA A 15 -13.55 -2.47 3.18
C ALA A 15 -12.85 -3.83 3.19
N ARG A 16 -13.47 -4.81 2.54
CA ARG A 16 -12.84 -6.12 2.32
C ARG A 16 -11.73 -5.95 1.30
N VAL A 17 -10.61 -6.62 1.55
CA VAL A 17 -9.46 -6.66 0.64
C VAL A 17 -9.59 -7.81 -0.36
N SER A 18 -10.39 -8.81 -0.04
CA SER A 18 -10.67 -9.96 -0.90
C SER A 18 -12.13 -10.40 -0.78
N GLU A 19 -12.65 -11.01 -1.83
CA GLU A 19 -14.00 -11.57 -1.85
C GLU A 19 -14.06 -12.98 -1.26
N PRO A 20 -15.22 -13.43 -0.75
CA PRO A 20 -15.39 -14.81 -0.31
C PRO A 20 -15.13 -15.80 -1.45
N GLY A 21 -14.23 -16.76 -1.21
CA GLY A 21 -13.87 -17.79 -2.19
C GLY A 21 -12.60 -17.50 -2.99
N GLU A 22 -12.00 -16.31 -2.84
CA GLU A 22 -10.67 -16.02 -3.38
C GLU A 22 -9.57 -16.79 -2.63
N SER A 23 -8.49 -17.09 -3.34
CA SER A 23 -7.33 -17.72 -2.71
C SER A 23 -6.64 -16.73 -1.75
N PRO A 24 -5.95 -17.22 -0.70
CA PRO A 24 -5.16 -16.36 0.18
C PRO A 24 -4.11 -15.53 -0.58
N GLU A 25 -3.52 -16.08 -1.64
CA GLU A 25 -2.61 -15.36 -2.55
C GLU A 25 -3.30 -14.14 -3.18
N GLN A 26 -4.48 -14.33 -3.77
CA GLN A 26 -5.23 -13.25 -4.41
C GLN A 26 -5.55 -12.14 -3.41
N GLY A 27 -5.95 -12.51 -2.19
CA GLY A 27 -6.18 -11.53 -1.12
C GLY A 27 -4.93 -10.76 -0.71
N ILE A 28 -3.76 -11.39 -0.69
CA ILE A 28 -2.49 -10.70 -0.40
C ILE A 28 -2.08 -9.79 -1.57
N LEU A 29 -2.30 -10.20 -2.83
CA LEU A 29 -2.06 -9.35 -4.00
C LEU A 29 -2.95 -8.10 -3.99
N HIS A 30 -4.23 -8.25 -3.64
CA HIS A 30 -5.13 -7.10 -3.44
C HIS A 30 -4.69 -6.20 -2.28
N LEU A 31 -4.16 -6.78 -1.20
CA LEU A 31 -3.62 -6.01 -0.08
C LEU A 31 -2.42 -5.17 -0.49
N ILE A 32 -1.48 -5.77 -1.25
CA ILE A 32 -0.30 -5.07 -1.79
C ILE A 32 -0.75 -3.90 -2.66
N GLU A 33 -1.74 -4.10 -3.54
CA GLU A 33 -2.25 -3.03 -4.39
C GLU A 33 -2.89 -1.89 -3.57
N ARG A 34 -3.60 -2.24 -2.49
CA ARG A 34 -4.18 -1.22 -1.60
C ARG A 34 -3.10 -0.43 -0.85
N VAL A 35 -2.05 -1.09 -0.40
CA VAL A 35 -0.89 -0.44 0.25
C VAL A 35 -0.21 0.54 -0.72
N ARG A 36 -0.05 0.14 -2.00
CA ARG A 36 0.50 0.99 -3.06
C ARG A 36 -0.32 2.26 -3.30
N GLN A 37 -1.65 2.13 -3.34
CA GLN A 37 -2.53 3.29 -3.49
C GLN A 37 -2.37 4.30 -2.35
N GLU A 38 -2.20 3.82 -1.11
CA GLU A 38 -1.99 4.68 0.05
C GLU A 38 -0.60 5.36 0.03
N LEU A 39 0.41 4.66 -0.48
CA LEU A 39 1.74 5.21 -0.70
C LEU A 39 1.70 6.33 -1.76
N ASP A 40 1.07 6.08 -2.92
CA ASP A 40 0.91 7.07 -3.98
C ASP A 40 0.13 8.30 -3.48
N TYR A 41 -0.88 8.09 -2.64
CA TYR A 41 -1.64 9.17 -2.00
C TYR A 41 -0.82 9.97 -0.98
N ASN A 42 0.04 9.29 -0.20
CA ASN A 42 0.94 9.96 0.74
C ASN A 42 2.02 10.79 0.02
N ASP A 43 2.56 10.27 -1.07
CA ASP A 43 3.54 10.95 -1.92
C ASP A 43 2.94 12.22 -2.53
N ALA A 44 1.71 12.15 -3.04
CA ALA A 44 1.00 13.29 -3.62
C ALA A 44 0.76 14.45 -2.63
N LYS A 45 0.79 14.20 -1.31
CA LYS A 45 0.58 15.23 -0.29
C LYS A 45 1.86 16.01 0.07
N GLY A 46 3.03 15.61 -0.42
CA GLY A 46 4.33 16.24 -0.13
C GLY A 46 4.98 15.77 1.18
N ARG A 47 5.99 16.51 1.67
CA ARG A 47 6.90 16.05 2.75
C ARG A 47 6.55 16.71 4.10
N SER A 48 5.75 16.04 4.94
CA SER A 48 5.57 16.43 6.36
C SER A 48 6.04 15.31 7.29
N ALA A 49 6.58 15.66 8.46
CA ALA A 49 7.26 14.70 9.35
C ALA A 49 6.38 13.52 9.81
N TYR A 50 5.11 13.77 10.13
CA TYR A 50 4.15 12.71 10.48
C TYR A 50 3.90 11.74 9.33
N ARG A 51 4.03 12.21 8.09
CA ARG A 51 3.79 11.43 6.87
C ARG A 51 4.96 10.51 6.54
N LEU A 52 6.19 10.88 6.88
CA LEU A 52 7.40 10.05 6.70
C LEU A 52 7.29 8.74 7.47
N GLY A 53 6.92 8.78 8.76
CA GLY A 53 6.78 7.55 9.55
C GLY A 53 5.67 6.60 9.04
N MET A 54 4.57 7.14 8.52
CA MET A 54 3.51 6.33 7.90
C MET A 54 3.92 5.78 6.54
N HIS A 55 4.62 6.59 5.72
CA HIS A 55 5.14 6.19 4.43
C HIS A 55 6.17 5.06 4.57
N ASP A 56 7.12 5.19 5.49
CA ASP A 56 8.15 4.17 5.73
C ASP A 56 7.53 2.86 6.25
N GLY A 57 6.53 2.95 7.14
CA GLY A 57 5.79 1.79 7.63
C GLY A 57 5.00 1.06 6.53
N LEU A 58 4.40 1.82 5.61
CA LEU A 58 3.69 1.25 4.45
C LEU A 58 4.64 0.62 3.43
N ARG A 59 5.83 1.21 3.20
CA ARG A 59 6.86 0.59 2.34
C ARG A 59 7.38 -0.70 2.92
N PHE A 60 7.69 -0.71 4.22
CA PHE A 60 8.05 -1.95 4.90
C PHE A 60 6.97 -3.04 4.74
N ALA A 61 5.69 -2.67 4.86
CA ALA A 61 4.59 -3.61 4.68
C ALA A 61 4.52 -4.16 3.24
N GLU A 62 4.68 -3.31 2.22
CA GLU A 62 4.76 -3.77 0.82
C GLU A 62 5.89 -4.77 0.62
N ASP A 63 7.11 -4.43 1.06
CA ASP A 63 8.31 -5.27 0.89
C ASP A 63 8.14 -6.64 1.57
N ALA A 64 7.62 -6.66 2.81
CA ALA A 64 7.42 -7.89 3.56
C ALA A 64 6.34 -8.79 2.93
N LEU A 65 5.26 -8.21 2.42
CA LEU A 65 4.19 -8.97 1.76
C LEU A 65 4.68 -9.56 0.42
N VAL A 66 5.47 -8.82 -0.34
CA VAL A 66 6.06 -9.30 -1.59
C VAL A 66 7.09 -10.40 -1.33
N ASP A 67 7.99 -10.25 -0.35
CA ASP A 67 8.94 -11.31 0.05
C ASP A 67 8.20 -12.58 0.49
N LEU A 68 7.13 -12.43 1.29
CA LEU A 68 6.31 -13.56 1.72
C LEU A 68 5.70 -14.30 0.53
N LEU A 69 5.06 -13.59 -0.40
CA LEU A 69 4.48 -14.23 -1.60
C LEU A 69 5.54 -14.95 -2.43
N ASN A 70 6.68 -14.30 -2.69
CA ASN A 70 7.75 -14.88 -3.48
C ASN A 70 8.34 -16.14 -2.84
N ARG A 71 8.52 -16.17 -1.51
CA ARG A 71 8.99 -17.38 -0.80
C ARG A 71 8.01 -18.53 -0.82
N HIS A 72 6.72 -18.25 -1.01
CA HIS A 72 5.68 -19.25 -1.16
C HIS A 72 5.40 -19.63 -2.62
N GLY A 73 6.23 -19.16 -3.56
CA GLY A 73 6.16 -19.53 -4.98
C GLY A 73 5.19 -18.68 -5.81
N TYR A 74 4.64 -17.62 -5.23
CA TYR A 74 3.77 -16.68 -5.92
C TYR A 74 4.61 -15.55 -6.49
N GLN A 75 4.47 -15.24 -7.78
CA GLN A 75 5.27 -14.20 -8.43
C GLN A 75 4.69 -12.81 -8.16
N ALA A 76 5.14 -12.18 -7.08
CA ALA A 76 4.81 -10.80 -6.74
C ALA A 76 5.97 -9.86 -7.10
N GLN A 77 5.67 -8.81 -7.88
CA GLN A 77 6.66 -7.80 -8.22
C GLN A 77 6.75 -6.75 -7.12
N VAL A 78 7.97 -6.35 -6.73
CA VAL A 78 8.21 -5.12 -5.97
C VAL A 78 8.12 -3.94 -6.93
N ARG A 79 7.50 -2.82 -6.52
CA ARG A 79 7.62 -1.58 -7.30
C ARG A 79 9.04 -1.04 -7.14
N GLU A 80 9.79 -0.95 -8.24
CA GLU A 80 11.05 -0.20 -8.25
C GLU A 80 10.73 1.29 -8.12
N THR A 81 11.11 1.90 -7.00
CA THR A 81 11.09 3.37 -6.87
C THR A 81 12.36 3.91 -7.53
N PRO A 82 12.31 5.00 -8.32
CA PRO A 82 13.51 5.73 -8.67
C PRO A 82 14.19 6.15 -7.35
N MET A 83 15.43 5.70 -7.12
CA MET A 83 16.24 6.33 -6.07
C MET A 83 16.44 7.78 -6.49
N ASP A 84 15.85 8.72 -5.75
CA ASP A 84 16.20 10.13 -5.83
C ASP A 84 17.73 10.22 -5.58
N MET A 85 18.51 10.45 -6.64
CA MET A 85 19.92 10.84 -6.59
C MET A 85 20.07 12.33 -6.25
#